data_AF-A0A6H5KD08-F1
#
_entry.id   AF-A0A6H5KD08-F1
#
_cell.length_a   1.000
_cell.length_b   1.000
_cell.length_c   1.000
_cell.angle_alpha   90.00
_cell.angle_beta   90.00
_cell.angle_gamma   90.00
#
_symmetry.space_group_name_H-M   'P 1'
#
loop_
_entity.id
_entity.type
_entity.pdbx_description
1 polymer ?
#
loop_
_entity_poly.entity_id
_entity_poly.type
_entity_poly.pdbx_seq_one_letter_code
_entity_poly.pdbx_strand_id
1 'polypeptide(L)'
;MGDQEQQANAVKVVVKVVVQNLEKKAGLATRLVEQYQPDILLAQELNRCSEEIDTVSFVLACSWPYPGRDLPLDHAFVRGVQLESSFSYGCESDHNGAVLEISLP
;
A
#
# COMPACT_ATOMS: atom_id res chain seq x y z
N MET A 1 -31.59 5.70 37.90
CA MET A 1 -31.59 6.83 36.94
C MET A 1 -30.40 7.66 37.34
N GLY A 2 -29.23 7.38 36.78
CA GLY A 2 -28.76 7.90 35.48
C GLY A 2 -27.74 8.99 35.85
N ASP A 3 -26.50 9.04 35.39
CA ASP A 3 -25.86 8.47 34.22
C ASP A 3 -24.39 8.25 34.60
N GLN A 4 -23.89 7.01 34.50
CA GLN A 4 -22.45 6.78 34.45
C GLN A 4 -22.07 6.77 32.98
N GLU A 5 -21.69 7.94 32.48
CA GLU A 5 -21.06 8.08 31.16
C GLU A 5 -19.84 7.15 31.12
N GLN A 6 -20.02 6.03 30.43
CA GLN A 6 -18.92 5.19 29.97
C GLN A 6 -18.08 6.04 29.02
N GLN A 7 -16.96 6.56 29.54
CA GLN A 7 -15.88 7.10 28.72
C GLN A 7 -15.41 5.99 27.78
N ALA A 8 -15.87 6.03 26.53
CA ALA A 8 -15.35 5.20 25.47
C ALA A 8 -13.88 5.57 25.29
N ASN A 9 -12.98 4.69 25.73
CA ASN A 9 -11.56 4.80 25.44
C ASN A 9 -11.41 4.78 23.91
N ALA A 10 -11.13 5.94 23.31
CA ALA A 10 -10.89 6.03 21.89
C ALA A 10 -9.60 5.25 21.57
N VAL A 11 -9.75 4.09 20.93
CA VAL A 11 -8.62 3.31 20.44
C VAL A 11 -7.95 4.10 19.32
N LYS A 12 -6.71 4.56 19.55
CA LYS A 12 -5.91 5.20 18.51
C LYS A 12 -5.34 4.12 17.58
N VAL A 13 -5.90 3.98 16.39
CA VAL A 13 -5.31 3.14 15.34
C VAL A 13 -4.22 3.93 14.62
N VAL A 14 -3.06 3.30 14.43
CA VAL A 14 -1.91 3.88 13.71
C VAL A 14 -1.57 2.97 12.54
N VAL A 15 -1.64 3.52 11.33
CA VAL A 15 -1.26 2.84 10.08
C VAL A 15 0.05 3.43 9.57
N LYS A 16 1.05 2.59 9.33
CA LYS A 16 2.34 2.99 8.74
C LYS A 16 2.29 2.81 7.23
N VAL A 17 2.41 3.92 6.51
CA VAL A 17 2.45 3.94 5.04
C VAL A 17 3.85 4.32 4.59
N VAL A 18 4.44 3.49 3.72
CA VAL A 18 5.68 3.82 3.00
C VAL A 18 5.31 4.07 1.55
N VAL A 19 5.69 5.24 1.03
CA VAL A 19 5.55 5.60 -0.39
C VAL A 19 6.95 5.73 -0.96
N GLN A 20 7.25 4.93 -1.98
CA GLN A 20 8.57 4.88 -2.57
C GLN A 20 8.49 4.88 -4.09
N ASN A 21 9.20 5.81 -4.70
CA ASN A 21 9.60 5.70 -6.10
C ASN A 21 10.87 4.85 -6.16
N LEU A 22 10.75 3.62 -6.63
CA LEU A 22 11.83 2.63 -6.67
C LEU A 22 12.65 2.85 -7.94
N GLU A 23 13.65 3.73 -7.85
CA GLU A 23 14.76 3.69 -8.80
C GLU A 23 15.29 2.25 -8.84
N LYS A 24 15.51 1.67 -10.04
CA LYS A 24 15.87 0.26 -10.31
C LYS A 24 17.04 -0.28 -9.47
N LYS A 25 16.83 -0.53 -8.19
CA LYS A 25 17.80 -1.03 -7.23
C LYS A 25 17.24 -2.32 -6.67
N ALA A 26 17.80 -3.45 -7.09
CA ALA A 26 17.37 -4.76 -6.63
C ALA A 26 17.33 -4.85 -5.10
N GLY A 27 16.26 -5.42 -4.57
CA GLY A 27 16.04 -5.63 -3.13
C GLY A 27 15.82 -4.34 -2.35
N LEU A 28 15.47 -3.22 -2.99
CA LEU A 28 15.12 -1.99 -2.29
C LEU A 28 13.78 -2.13 -1.57
N ALA A 29 12.76 -2.73 -2.20
CA ALA A 29 11.49 -2.97 -1.50
C ALA A 29 11.67 -3.86 -0.26
N THR A 30 12.42 -4.96 -0.37
CA THR A 30 12.72 -5.86 0.75
C THR A 30 13.35 -5.09 1.92
N ARG A 31 14.39 -4.28 1.65
CA ARG A 31 15.06 -3.48 2.70
C ARG A 31 14.14 -2.47 3.35
N LEU A 32 13.28 -1.81 2.58
CA LEU A 32 12.31 -0.85 3.12
C LEU A 32 11.26 -1.55 4.01
N VAL A 33 10.81 -2.74 3.60
CA VAL A 33 9.91 -3.57 4.40
C VAL A 33 10.57 -3.99 5.72
N GLU A 34 11.80 -4.48 5.67
CA GLU A 34 12.56 -4.88 6.87
C GLU A 34 12.82 -3.70 7.81
N GLN A 35 13.22 -2.55 7.26
CA GLN A 35 13.61 -1.37 8.04
C GLN A 35 12.40 -0.68 8.70
N TYR A 36 11.31 -0.48 7.96
CA TYR A 36 10.20 0.35 8.41
C TYR A 36 9.00 -0.44 8.91
N GLN A 37 8.92 -1.73 8.55
CA GLN A 37 7.78 -2.61 8.83
C GLN A 37 6.44 -1.90 8.54
N PRO A 38 6.18 -1.45 7.29
CA PRO A 38 4.93 -0.75 6.96
C PRO A 38 3.71 -1.68 7.04
N ASP A 39 2.53 -1.09 7.15
CA ASP A 39 1.25 -1.78 6.96
C ASP A 39 0.81 -1.67 5.49
N ILE A 40 1.18 -0.56 4.84
CA ILE A 40 0.92 -0.29 3.41
C ILE A 40 2.23 0.14 2.75
N LEU A 41 2.57 -0.48 1.62
CA LEU A 41 3.68 -0.10 0.75
C LEU A 41 3.13 0.33 -0.61
N LEU A 42 3.31 1.62 -0.93
CA LEU A 42 3.06 2.17 -2.26
C LEU A 42 4.39 2.26 -3.01
N ALA A 43 4.46 1.58 -4.14
CA ALA A 43 5.68 1.44 -4.92
C ALA A 43 5.44 1.87 -6.36
N GLN A 44 6.28 2.79 -6.84
CA GLN A 44 6.30 3.27 -8.23
C GLN A 44 7.59 2.79 -8.90
N GLU A 45 7.50 2.28 -10.13
CA GLU A 45 8.57 1.68 -10.94
C GLU A 45 9.17 0.35 -10.41
N LEU A 46 8.32 -0.63 -10.07
CA LEU A 46 8.75 -2.03 -9.95
C LEU A 46 8.73 -2.72 -11.31
N ASN A 47 9.92 -2.99 -11.89
CA ASN A 47 10.00 -4.09 -12.85
C ASN A 47 9.87 -5.40 -12.05
N ARG A 48 8.69 -6.03 -12.05
CA ARG A 48 8.43 -7.30 -11.32
C ARG A 48 9.48 -8.39 -11.60
N CYS A 49 10.16 -8.32 -12.75
CA CYS A 49 11.27 -9.22 -13.08
C CYS A 49 12.50 -9.10 -12.14
N SER A 50 12.68 -7.99 -11.41
CA SER A 50 13.83 -7.78 -10.52
C SER A 50 13.48 -7.79 -9.02
N GLU A 51 12.21 -7.65 -8.67
CA GLU A 51 11.76 -7.65 -7.27
C GLU A 51 10.58 -8.61 -7.11
N GLU A 52 10.90 -9.86 -6.82
CA GLU A 52 9.98 -10.71 -6.09
C GLU A 52 9.96 -10.16 -4.66
N ILE A 53 8.89 -9.45 -4.29
CA ILE A 53 8.61 -9.16 -2.88
C ILE A 53 8.16 -10.49 -2.26
N ASP A 54 9.12 -11.39 -2.06
CA ASP A 54 8.99 -12.67 -1.39
C ASP A 54 9.04 -12.48 0.14
N THR A 55 8.59 -11.32 0.61
CA THR A 55 8.44 -11.06 2.04
C THR A 55 7.04 -11.52 2.43
N VAL A 56 7.00 -12.75 2.91
CA VAL A 56 5.89 -13.37 3.66
C VAL A 56 5.10 -12.29 4.40
N SER A 57 3.80 -12.17 4.09
CA SER A 57 2.78 -11.27 4.69
C SER A 57 2.33 -10.04 3.89
N PHE A 58 2.97 -9.62 2.79
CA PHE A 58 2.39 -8.60 1.92
C PHE A 58 1.59 -9.21 0.77
N VAL A 59 0.39 -8.68 0.54
CA VAL A 59 -0.47 -9.05 -0.59
C VAL A 59 -0.55 -7.87 -1.55
N LEU A 60 -0.46 -8.13 -2.84
CA LEU A 60 -0.69 -7.13 -3.87
C LEU A 60 -2.16 -6.69 -3.83
N ALA A 61 -2.41 -5.42 -3.48
CA ALA A 61 -3.74 -4.86 -3.38
C ALA A 61 -4.23 -4.24 -4.69
N CYS A 62 -3.36 -3.52 -5.39
CA CYS A 62 -3.70 -2.92 -6.68
C CYS A 62 -2.46 -2.77 -7.56
N SER A 63 -2.64 -2.82 -8.87
CA SER A 63 -1.64 -2.49 -9.89
C SER A 63 -2.34 -1.78 -11.02
N TRP A 64 -1.78 -0.68 -11.50
CA TRP A 64 -2.45 0.14 -12.50
C TRP A 64 -1.51 0.59 -13.61
N PRO A 65 -2.06 0.80 -14.83
CA PRO A 65 -1.25 1.13 -15.99
C PRO A 65 -0.61 2.51 -15.82
N TYR A 66 0.57 2.65 -16.41
CA TYR A 66 1.19 3.94 -16.60
C TYR A 66 0.82 4.48 -17.99
N PRO A 67 0.35 5.74 -18.13
CA PRO A 67 0.03 6.32 -19.41
C PRO A 67 1.19 6.21 -20.43
N GLY A 68 0.94 5.55 -21.56
CA GLY A 68 1.95 5.38 -22.62
C GLY A 68 2.92 4.20 -22.43
N ARG A 69 2.62 3.26 -21.52
CA ARG A 69 3.36 2.00 -21.34
C ARG A 69 2.41 0.80 -21.37
N ASP A 70 2.90 -0.33 -21.87
CA ASP A 70 2.10 -1.57 -21.97
C ASP A 70 2.04 -2.36 -20.65
N LEU A 71 2.87 -2.01 -19.66
CA LEU A 71 2.97 -2.72 -18.38
C LEU A 71 2.68 -1.76 -17.21
N PRO A 72 2.01 -2.23 -16.13
CA PRO A 72 1.81 -1.44 -14.93
C PRO A 72 3.16 -1.16 -14.27
N LEU A 73 3.37 0.10 -13.88
CA LEU A 73 4.58 0.55 -13.17
C LEU A 73 4.29 0.86 -11.70
N ASP A 74 3.03 1.08 -11.36
CA ASP A 74 2.61 1.47 -10.02
C ASP A 74 1.85 0.32 -9.36
N HIS A 75 2.19 0.09 -8.09
CA HIS A 75 1.67 -1.01 -7.29
C HIS A 75 1.41 -0.57 -5.86
N ALA A 76 0.37 -1.13 -5.26
CA ALA A 76 0.11 -1.04 -3.83
C ALA A 76 0.08 -2.42 -3.21
N PHE A 77 0.77 -2.58 -2.08
CA PHE A 77 0.79 -3.80 -1.28
C PHE A 77 0.30 -3.48 0.12
N VAL A 78 -0.42 -4.43 0.72
CA VAL A 78 -0.97 -4.32 2.07
C VAL A 78 -0.55 -5.52 2.92
N ARG A 79 -0.42 -5.30 4.24
CA ARG A 79 -0.09 -6.34 5.22
C ARG A 79 -0.93 -6.16 6.48
N GLY A 80 -1.41 -7.27 7.03
CA GLY A 80 -2.11 -7.29 8.32
C GLY A 80 -3.46 -6.56 8.32
N VAL A 81 -4.01 -6.26 7.14
CA VAL A 81 -5.31 -5.63 6.95
C VAL A 81 -6.12 -6.42 5.92
N GLN A 82 -7.43 -6.31 5.98
CA GLN A 82 -8.32 -6.89 4.98
C GLN A 82 -8.57 -5.87 3.87
N LEU A 83 -8.37 -6.26 2.61
CA LEU A 83 -8.73 -5.44 1.46
C LEU A 83 -10.21 -5.70 1.11
N GLU A 84 -11.03 -4.66 1.18
CA GLU A 84 -12.45 -4.73 0.83
C GLU A 84 -12.65 -4.48 -0.68
N SER A 85 -12.01 -3.43 -1.19
CA SER A 85 -12.07 -3.09 -2.61
C SER A 85 -10.84 -2.31 -3.06
N SER A 86 -10.58 -2.31 -4.37
CA SER A 86 -9.61 -1.40 -4.97
C SER A 86 -9.99 -1.04 -6.41
N PHE A 87 -9.65 0.18 -6.82
CA PHE A 87 -9.75 0.61 -8.22
C PHE A 87 -8.72 1.70 -8.53
N SER A 88 -8.41 1.85 -9.81
CA SER A 88 -7.56 2.93 -10.32
C SER A 88 -8.38 3.99 -11.06
N TYR A 89 -7.87 5.21 -11.11
CA TYR A 89 -8.50 6.33 -11.78
C TYR A 89 -7.45 7.22 -12.45
N GLY A 90 -7.80 7.77 -13.61
CA GLY A 90 -6.99 8.81 -14.26
C GLY A 90 -7.18 10.16 -13.58
N CYS A 91 -6.13 10.98 -13.56
CA CYS A 91 -6.16 12.33 -13.02
C CYS A 91 -5.27 13.27 -13.85
N GLU A 92 -5.07 14.52 -13.41
CA GLU A 92 -4.22 15.51 -14.10
C GLU A 92 -2.70 15.25 -13.94
N SER A 93 -2.33 14.15 -13.28
CA SER A 93 -0.95 13.70 -13.13
C SER A 93 -0.51 12.85 -14.33
N ASP A 94 0.80 12.73 -14.51
CA ASP A 94 1.42 11.78 -15.45
C ASP A 94 1.32 10.32 -14.97
N HIS A 95 0.92 10.10 -13.72
CA HIS A 95 0.53 8.80 -13.17
C HIS A 95 -0.98 8.72 -12.93
N ASN A 96 -1.55 7.52 -13.10
CA ASN A 96 -2.89 7.25 -12.57
C ASN A 96 -2.84 7.14 -11.04
N GLY A 97 -3.98 7.43 -10.39
CA GLY A 97 -4.18 7.20 -8.96
C GLY A 97 -4.84 5.85 -8.68
N ALA A 98 -4.84 5.44 -7.41
CA ALA A 98 -5.60 4.29 -6.93
C ALA A 98 -6.29 4.62 -5.61
N VAL A 99 -7.46 4.00 -5.41
CA VAL A 99 -8.19 3.99 -4.15
C VAL A 99 -8.20 2.56 -3.63
N LEU A 100 -7.86 2.40 -2.35
CA LEU A 100 -7.92 1.13 -1.63
C LEU A 100 -8.88 1.31 -0.45
N GLU A 101 -9.88 0.44 -0.36
CA GLU A 101 -10.72 0.35 0.82
C GLU A 101 -10.23 -0.83 1.66
N ILE A 102 -9.80 -0.56 2.89
CA ILE A 102 -9.24 -1.55 3.79
C ILE A 102 -9.96 -1.53 5.14
N SER A 103 -10.11 -2.72 5.72
CA SER A 103 -10.55 -2.91 7.09
C SER A 103 -9.38 -3.23 7.99
N LEU A 104 -9.33 -2.53 9.11
CA LEU A 104 -8.37 -2.77 10.18
C LEU A 104 -8.94 -3.89 11.08
N PRO A 105 -8.11 -4.84 11.52
CA PRO A 105 -8.52 -5.90 12.45
C PRO A 105 -8.91 -5.35 13.83
#